data_AF-A0AAQ3RA70-F1
#
_entry.id   AF-A0AAQ3RA70-F1
#
_cell.length_a   1.000
_cell.length_b   1.000
_cell.length_c   1.000
_cell.angle_alpha   90.00
_cell.angle_beta   90.00
_cell.angle_gamma   90.00
#
_symmetry.space_group_name_H-M   'P 1'
#
loop_
_entity.id
_entity.type
_entity.pdbx_description
1 polymer ?
#
loop_
_entity_poly.entity_id
_entity_poly.type
_entity_poly.pdbx_seq_one_letter_code
_entity_poly.pdbx_strand_id
1 'polypeptide(L)'
;MLESAVTSPINVKHYERETDIFQLAATLSEKLVKNHAYPDGNKRVALLAADMFLKINGHVLEKTPLANDAHSETLKQAHVAVATGRWDRNSLAHCYRTVSEPLEVTNPDIESYKAAAEEH
;
A
#
# COMPACT_ATOMS: atom_id res chain seq x y z
N MET A 1 2.05 20.68 -2.69
CA MET A 1 3.02 19.55 -2.69
C MET A 1 2.45 18.23 -2.17
N LEU A 2 1.46 18.19 -1.27
CA LEU A 2 0.77 16.93 -0.94
C LEU A 2 -0.15 16.41 -2.06
N GLU A 3 -0.87 17.33 -2.72
CA GLU A 3 -1.78 17.02 -3.83
C GLU A 3 -1.07 16.29 -4.97
N SER A 4 0.15 16.71 -5.34
CA SER A 4 0.97 16.04 -6.38
C SER A 4 1.33 14.60 -6.02
N ALA A 5 1.53 14.30 -4.73
CA ALA A 5 1.79 12.93 -4.28
C ALA A 5 0.52 12.08 -4.39
N VAL A 6 -0.65 12.60 -3.97
CA VAL A 6 -1.94 11.90 -4.08
C VAL A 6 -2.35 11.66 -5.55
N THR A 7 -2.09 12.62 -6.43
CA THR A 7 -2.38 12.49 -7.88
C THR A 7 -1.34 11.61 -8.60
N SER A 8 -0.24 11.26 -7.95
CA SER A 8 0.85 10.55 -8.62
C SER A 8 0.52 9.15 -9.17
N PRO A 9 -0.31 8.31 -8.51
CA PRO A 9 -0.69 7.01 -9.07
C PRO A 9 -1.53 7.16 -10.32
N ILE A 10 -2.40 8.18 -10.36
CA ILE A 10 -3.24 8.53 -11.51
C ILE A 10 -2.32 8.91 -12.68
N ASN A 11 -1.32 9.76 -12.45
CA ASN A 11 -0.39 10.18 -13.49
C ASN A 11 0.46 9.02 -14.02
N VAL A 12 1.01 8.16 -13.15
CA VAL A 12 1.81 7.00 -13.59
C VAL A 12 0.94 5.99 -14.33
N LYS A 13 -0.27 5.72 -13.87
CA LYS A 13 -1.23 4.85 -14.58
C LYS A 13 -1.59 5.38 -15.97
N HIS A 14 -1.87 6.68 -16.10
CA HIS A 14 -2.32 7.27 -17.36
C HIS A 14 -1.20 7.58 -18.35
N TYR A 15 -0.05 8.08 -17.88
CA TYR A 15 1.04 8.54 -18.75
C TYR A 15 2.13 7.48 -18.94
N GLU A 16 2.43 6.67 -17.91
CA GLU A 16 3.45 5.61 -17.99
C GLU A 16 2.83 4.23 -18.31
N ARG A 17 1.49 4.15 -18.39
CA ARG A 17 0.71 2.91 -18.65
C ARG A 17 1.02 1.78 -17.65
N GLU A 18 1.47 2.13 -16.44
CA GLU A 18 1.70 1.15 -15.38
C GLU A 18 0.35 0.61 -14.88
N THR A 19 0.25 -0.70 -14.81
CA THR A 19 -0.96 -1.43 -14.39
C THR A 19 -0.72 -2.25 -13.13
N ASP A 20 0.53 -2.42 -12.72
CA ASP A 20 0.88 -3.10 -11.48
C ASP A 20 0.55 -2.22 -10.27
N ILE A 21 -0.45 -2.65 -9.50
CA ILE A 21 -0.93 -1.95 -8.31
C ILE A 21 0.14 -1.77 -7.23
N PHE A 22 1.13 -2.68 -7.15
CA PHE A 22 2.24 -2.56 -6.20
C PHE A 22 3.23 -1.48 -6.63
N GLN A 23 3.48 -1.35 -7.94
CA GLN A 23 4.29 -0.27 -8.50
C GLN A 23 3.61 1.09 -8.30
N LEU A 24 2.30 1.16 -8.48
CA LEU A 24 1.51 2.36 -8.22
C LEU A 24 1.51 2.74 -6.73
N ALA A 25 1.37 1.77 -5.83
CA ALA A 25 1.46 1.99 -4.39
C ALA A 25 2.86 2.44 -3.94
N ALA A 26 3.92 1.83 -4.49
CA ALA A 26 5.30 2.21 -4.21
C ALA A 26 5.62 3.61 -4.73
N THR A 27 5.08 3.98 -5.90
CA THR A 27 5.19 5.34 -6.45
C THR A 27 4.60 6.38 -5.49
N LEU A 28 3.39 6.12 -5.00
CA LEU A 28 2.70 6.99 -4.04
C LEU A 28 3.56 7.18 -2.79
N SER A 29 4.01 6.07 -2.20
CA SER A 29 4.81 6.06 -0.98
C SER A 29 6.15 6.78 -1.16
N GLU A 30 6.89 6.48 -2.23
CA GLU A 30 8.18 7.12 -2.53
C GLU A 30 8.03 8.65 -2.62
N LYS A 31 7.00 9.15 -3.31
CA LYS A 31 6.76 10.58 -3.42
C LYS A 31 6.38 11.22 -2.10
N LEU A 32 5.60 10.54 -1.26
CA LEU A 32 5.24 11.03 0.08
C LEU A 32 6.45 11.08 1.01
N VAL A 33 7.30 10.05 0.99
CA VAL A 33 8.54 10.00 1.77
C VAL A 33 9.49 11.14 1.37
N LYS A 34 9.67 11.37 0.06
CA LYS A 34 10.58 12.40 -0.47
C LYS A 34 10.04 13.83 -0.35
N ASN A 35 8.77 14.03 -0.01
CA ASN A 35 8.13 15.35 -0.01
C ASN A 35 8.59 16.31 1.13
N HIS A 36 9.58 15.93 1.94
CA HIS A 36 10.24 16.70 3.02
C HIS A 36 9.36 17.51 4.01
N ALA A 37 8.03 17.34 3.99
CA ALA A 37 7.13 18.10 4.87
C ALA A 37 7.35 17.80 6.38
N TYR A 38 7.63 16.55 6.76
CA TYR A 38 7.94 16.15 8.14
C TYR A 38 8.93 14.97 8.20
N PRO A 39 10.07 15.07 8.92
CA PRO A 39 11.13 14.05 8.94
C PRO A 39 10.71 12.63 9.33
N ASP A 40 9.80 12.48 10.31
CA ASP A 40 9.28 11.16 10.76
C ASP A 40 7.78 10.95 10.48
N GLY A 41 7.02 12.02 10.26
CA GLY A 41 5.59 11.93 9.92
C GLY A 41 5.36 11.37 8.52
N ASN A 42 6.22 11.73 7.56
CA ASN A 42 6.06 11.35 6.17
C ASN A 42 6.15 9.84 5.93
N LYS A 43 6.96 9.11 6.70
CA LYS A 43 7.12 7.65 6.55
C LYS A 43 5.85 6.88 6.96
N ARG A 44 5.24 7.26 8.08
CA ARG A 44 3.97 6.65 8.55
C ARG A 44 2.81 6.97 7.61
N VAL A 45 2.72 8.23 7.17
CA VAL A 45 1.68 8.65 6.21
C VAL A 45 1.87 7.96 4.86
N ALA A 46 3.11 7.79 4.39
CA ALA A 46 3.41 7.08 3.15
C ALA A 46 3.01 5.60 3.21
N LEU A 47 3.31 4.91 4.32
CA LEU A 47 2.89 3.53 4.54
C LEU A 47 1.36 3.42 4.57
N LEU A 48 0.69 4.28 5.34
CA LEU A 48 -0.77 4.29 5.44
C LEU A 48 -1.43 4.55 4.07
N ALA A 49 -0.91 5.49 3.30
CA ALA A 49 -1.42 5.80 1.97
C ALA A 49 -1.24 4.62 0.99
N ALA A 50 -0.09 3.94 1.04
CA ALA A 50 0.15 2.75 0.23
C ALA A 50 -0.76 1.57 0.63
N ASP A 51 -0.93 1.33 1.93
CA ASP A 51 -1.83 0.29 2.44
C ASP A 51 -3.30 0.56 2.06
N MET A 52 -3.78 1.80 2.20
CA MET A 52 -5.12 2.19 1.75
C MET A 52 -5.30 2.01 0.24
N PHE A 53 -4.31 2.42 -0.56
CA PHE A 53 -4.36 2.23 -2.01
C PHE A 53 -4.47 0.74 -2.36
N LEU A 54 -3.66 -0.11 -1.74
CA LEU A 54 -3.71 -1.55 -1.98
C LEU A 54 -5.02 -2.16 -1.50
N LYS A 55 -5.58 -1.72 -0.37
CA LYS A 55 -6.89 -2.20 0.14
C LYS A 55 -8.02 -1.95 -0.85
N ILE A 56 -8.03 -0.77 -1.46
CA ILE A 56 -8.98 -0.44 -2.54
C ILE A 56 -8.81 -1.37 -3.75
N ASN A 57 -7.59 -1.87 -3.97
CA ASN A 57 -7.25 -2.80 -5.06
C ASN A 57 -7.24 -4.28 -4.61
N GLY A 58 -7.82 -4.61 -3.45
CA GLY A 58 -7.99 -6.00 -3.00
C GLY A 58 -6.77 -6.64 -2.31
N HIS A 59 -5.81 -5.84 -1.84
CA HIS A 59 -4.62 -6.31 -1.13
C HIS A 59 -4.43 -5.55 0.19
N VAL A 60 -3.91 -6.21 1.21
CA VAL A 60 -3.61 -5.58 2.51
C VAL A 60 -2.13 -5.72 2.84
N LEU A 61 -1.49 -4.62 3.25
CA LEU A 61 -0.13 -4.65 3.80
C LEU A 61 -0.17 -4.86 5.31
N GLU A 62 -1.10 -4.21 6.01
CA GLU A 62 -1.22 -4.34 7.47
C GLU A 62 -2.66 -4.68 7.86
N LYS A 63 -2.86 -5.88 8.45
CA LYS A 63 -4.18 -6.33 8.95
C LYS A 63 -4.64 -5.50 10.14
N THR A 64 -3.72 -5.24 11.05
CA THR A 64 -3.97 -4.45 12.26
C THR A 64 -3.12 -3.20 12.20
N PRO A 65 -3.72 -2.00 12.10
CA PRO A 65 -2.95 -0.75 12.08
C PRO A 65 -2.05 -0.65 13.31
N LEU A 66 -0.78 -0.29 13.10
CA LEU A 66 0.21 -0.11 14.18
C LEU A 66 0.53 -1.39 14.95
N ALA A 67 0.46 -2.55 14.30
CA ALA A 67 0.97 -3.77 14.90
C ALA A 67 2.47 -3.62 15.24
N ASN A 68 2.91 -4.31 16.29
CA ASN A 68 4.33 -4.37 16.69
C ASN A 68 4.85 -5.79 16.48
N ASP A 69 4.55 -6.35 15.31
CA ASP A 69 5.04 -7.66 14.88
C ASP A 69 6.16 -7.51 13.83
N ALA A 70 6.78 -8.63 13.49
CA ALA A 70 7.87 -8.66 12.50
C ALA A 70 7.42 -8.14 11.12
N HIS A 71 6.12 -8.26 10.81
CA HIS A 71 5.54 -7.82 9.56
C HIS A 71 5.49 -6.29 9.45
N SER A 72 4.93 -5.64 10.47
CA SER A 72 4.90 -4.18 10.56
C SER A 72 6.30 -3.58 10.63
N GLU A 73 7.23 -4.23 11.35
CA GLU A 73 8.63 -3.79 11.38
C GLU A 73 9.29 -3.89 10.00
N THR A 74 9.02 -4.95 9.22
CA THR A 74 9.53 -5.08 7.85
C THR A 74 9.08 -3.92 6.96
N LEU A 75 7.79 -3.55 7.04
CA LEU A 75 7.23 -2.43 6.28
C LEU A 75 7.82 -1.08 6.72
N LYS A 76 8.00 -0.86 8.03
CA LYS A 76 8.64 0.35 8.56
C LYS A 76 10.08 0.47 8.05
N GLN A 77 10.85 -0.62 8.11
CA GLN A 77 12.24 -0.65 7.63
C GLN A 77 12.35 -0.42 6.12
N ALA A 78 11.42 -0.98 5.32
CA ALA A 78 11.35 -0.72 3.89
C ALA A 78 11.19 0.78 3.58
N HIS A 79 10.30 1.48 4.29
CA HIS A 79 10.10 2.92 4.13
C HIS A 79 11.30 3.75 4.58
N VAL A 80 11.98 3.32 5.66
CA VAL A 80 13.25 3.94 6.08
C VAL A 80 14.31 3.76 5.00
N ALA A 81 14.44 2.57 4.41
CA ALA A 81 15.40 2.30 3.35
C ALA A 81 15.19 3.22 2.14
N VAL A 82 13.94 3.43 1.71
CA VAL A 82 13.60 4.39 0.64
C VAL A 82 13.90 5.83 1.04
N ALA A 83 13.58 6.24 2.26
CA ALA A 83 13.87 7.58 2.77
C ALA A 83 15.38 7.89 2.78
N THR A 84 16.20 6.88 3.07
CA THR A 84 17.67 6.97 3.06
C THR A 84 18.29 6.77 1.68
N GLY A 85 17.48 6.53 0.63
CA GLY A 85 17.97 6.25 -0.72
C GLY A 85 18.65 4.89 -0.89
N ARG A 86 18.54 3.99 0.10
CA ARG A 86 19.07 2.61 0.02
C ARG A 86 18.22 1.74 -0.89
N TRP A 87 16.90 1.98 -0.91
CA TRP A 87 15.94 1.30 -1.78
C TRP A 87 15.32 2.28 -2.77
N ASP A 88 15.07 1.80 -3.97
CA ASP A 88 14.29 2.48 -4.99
C ASP A 88 12.83 2.03 -4.96
N ARG A 89 12.01 2.62 -5.85
CA ARG A 89 10.61 2.27 -6.01
C ARG A 89 10.38 0.78 -6.29
N ASN A 90 11.20 0.18 -7.16
CA ASN A 90 11.02 -1.21 -7.57
C ASN A 90 11.25 -2.16 -6.40
N SER A 91 12.28 -1.89 -5.59
CA SER A 91 12.56 -2.64 -4.36
C SER A 91 11.39 -2.54 -3.37
N LEU A 92 10.80 -1.35 -3.22
CA LEU A 92 9.63 -1.14 -2.37
C LEU A 92 8.39 -1.89 -2.89
N ALA A 93 8.11 -1.83 -4.20
CA ALA A 93 7.00 -2.56 -4.80
C ALA A 93 7.18 -4.09 -4.69
N HIS A 94 8.41 -4.58 -4.84
CA HIS A 94 8.72 -5.98 -4.60
C HIS A 94 8.45 -6.38 -3.15
N CYS A 95 8.89 -5.58 -2.18
CA CYS A 95 8.58 -5.79 -0.77
C CYS A 95 7.06 -5.86 -0.56
N TYR A 96 6.29 -4.89 -1.07
CA TYR A 96 4.83 -4.89 -0.97
C TYR A 96 4.21 -6.16 -1.53
N ARG A 97 4.63 -6.61 -2.71
CA ARG A 97 4.10 -7.83 -3.32
C ARG A 97 4.35 -9.07 -2.47
N THR A 98 5.54 -9.16 -1.86
CA THR A 98 5.94 -10.30 -1.04
C THR A 98 5.21 -10.34 0.31
N VAL A 99 4.94 -9.18 0.89
CA VAL A 99 4.31 -9.08 2.22
C VAL A 99 2.80 -8.83 2.15
N SER A 100 2.25 -8.43 1.01
CA SER A 100 0.81 -8.23 0.90
C SER A 100 0.07 -9.55 0.91
N GLU A 101 -1.09 -9.55 1.54
CA GLU A 101 -2.05 -10.64 1.43
C GLU A 101 -3.27 -10.19 0.62
N PRO A 102 -3.95 -11.09 -0.10
CA PRO A 102 -5.26 -10.80 -0.67
C PRO A 102 -6.22 -10.38 0.45
N LEU A 103 -6.92 -9.27 0.24
CA LEU A 103 -7.98 -8.85 1.14
C LEU A 103 -9.22 -9.68 0.82
N GLU A 104 -9.37 -10.83 1.46
CA GLU A 104 -10.64 -11.55 1.46
C GLU A 104 -11.68 -10.66 2.15
N VAL A 105 -12.62 -10.12 1.37
CA VAL A 105 -13.81 -9.46 1.91
C VAL A 105 -14.70 -10.55 2.50
N THR A 106 -14.34 -11.04 3.68
CA THR A 106 -15.27 -11.77 4.53
C THR A 106 -16.20 -10.73 5.13
N ASN A 107 -17.18 -10.30 4.33
CA ASN A 107 -18.37 -9.73 4.91
C ASN A 107 -19.19 -10.92 5.40
N PRO A 108 -19.32 -11.17 6.73
CA PRO A 108 -20.10 -12.29 7.24
C PRO A 108 -21.55 -12.27 6.72
N ASP A 109 -22.06 -11.09 6.34
CA ASP A 109 -23.37 -10.97 5.69
C ASP A 109 -23.38 -11.62 4.28
N ILE A 110 -22.30 -11.49 3.50
CA ILE A 110 -22.19 -12.01 2.12
C ILE A 110 -22.11 -13.55 2.09
N GLU A 111 -21.46 -14.18 3.08
CA GLU A 111 -21.45 -15.64 3.19
C GLU A 111 -22.86 -16.20 3.46
N SER A 112 -23.67 -15.50 4.28
CA SER A 112 -25.07 -15.88 4.51
C SER A 112 -25.91 -15.81 3.22
N TYR A 113 -25.66 -14.83 2.35
CA TYR A 113 -26.36 -14.71 1.06
C TYR A 113 -25.92 -15.75 0.04
N LYS A 114 -24.67 -16.20 0.07
CA LYS A 114 -24.19 -17.29 -0.80
C LYS A 114 -24.72 -18.65 -0.37
N ALA A 115 -24.72 -18.94 0.94
CA ALA A 115 -25.26 -20.18 1.48
C ALA A 115 -26.78 -20.32 1.20
N ALA A 116 -27.54 -19.22 1.29
CA ALA A 116 -28.97 -19.22 0.99
C ALA A 116 -29.30 -19.37 -0.51
N ALA A 117 -28.34 -19.15 -1.41
CA ALA A 117 -28.54 -19.23 -2.86
C ALA A 117 -28.28 -20.64 -3.44
N GLU A 118 -27.66 -21.54 -2.68
CA GLU A 118 -27.32 -22.90 -3.11
C GLU A 118 -28.35 -23.97 -2.70
N GLU A 119 -29.43 -23.60 -1.98
CA GLU A 119 -30.50 -24.51 -1.52
C GLU A 119 -31.70 -24.65 -2.48
N HIS A 120 -31.55 -24.41 -3.80
CA HIS A 120 -32.63 -24.62 -4.78
C HIS A 120 -32.25 -25.53 -5.94
#